data_AF-A0A842QIJ8-F1
#
_entry.id   AF-A0A842QIJ8-F1
#
_cell.length_a   1.000
_cell.length_b   1.000
_cell.length_c   1.000
_cell.angle_alpha   90.00
_cell.angle_beta   90.00
_cell.angle_gamma   90.00
#
_symmetry.space_group_name_H-M   'P 1'
#
loop_
_entity.id
_entity.type
_entity.pdbx_description
1 polymer ?
#
loop_
_entity_poly.entity_id
_entity_poly.type
_entity_poly.pdbx_seq_one_letter_code
_entity_poly.pdbx_strand_id
1 'polypeptide(L)'
;MYSVVKVKDTVRIPPSQFGTTIEEAAMIHLRKNHENVLDRDIGLMIAVIGVDKIGEGRLIPGDGATYHTVQYRVLAFKPMRGEVVEGNVVELMDFGAFIRIGPLDGLCHVSQICDDFITQDPKSNSLMGKETGRRLTEGDQVRARITSISFESGNRSGKLGLTMRQPYLGKIGPDVSWIEEDVKAAHGEGEENEEEEE
;
A
#
# COMPACT_ATOMS: atom_id res chain seq x y z
N MET A 1 -6.40 -1.22 -0.15
CA MET A 1 -7.21 -0.31 -0.97
C MET A 1 -7.31 1.14 -0.43
N TYR A 2 -7.46 2.11 -1.33
CA TYR A 2 -7.74 3.51 -1.00
C TYR A 2 -9.24 3.73 -0.76
N SER A 3 -9.59 4.54 0.24
CA SER A 3 -10.97 4.90 0.52
C SER A 3 -11.07 6.32 1.08
N VAL A 4 -12.22 6.96 0.86
CA VAL A 4 -12.55 8.24 1.49
C VAL A 4 -13.47 7.96 2.66
N VAL A 5 -13.00 8.26 3.87
CA VAL A 5 -13.73 7.99 5.11
C VAL A 5 -14.17 9.31 5.74
N LYS A 6 -15.40 9.34 6.24
CA LYS A 6 -15.93 10.46 7.02
C LYS A 6 -15.66 10.23 8.49
N VAL A 7 -14.93 11.16 9.10
CA VAL A 7 -14.55 11.11 10.50
C VAL A 7 -15.21 12.27 11.24
N LYS A 8 -15.58 12.04 12.50
CA LYS A 8 -16.10 13.07 13.40
C LYS A 8 -15.14 13.19 14.58
N ASP A 9 -14.63 14.39 14.79
CA ASP A 9 -13.72 14.65 15.92
C ASP A 9 -13.95 16.06 16.49
N THR A 10 -13.35 16.35 17.63
CA THR A 10 -13.37 17.66 18.28
C THR A 10 -12.03 18.35 18.12
N VAL A 11 -12.04 19.50 17.43
CA VAL A 11 -10.85 20.31 17.20
C VAL A 11 -10.81 21.43 18.23
N ARG A 12 -9.64 21.58 18.88
CA ARG A 12 -9.34 22.69 19.79
C ARG A 12 -8.67 23.81 19.01
N ILE A 13 -9.29 24.99 18.94
CA ILE A 13 -8.76 26.19 18.30
C ILE A 13 -8.25 27.16 19.38
N PRO A 14 -6.93 27.39 19.47
CA PRO A 14 -6.36 28.33 20.43
C PRO A 14 -6.77 29.79 20.16
N PRO A 15 -6.80 30.66 21.20
CA PRO A 15 -7.10 32.08 21.04
C PRO A 15 -6.23 32.83 20.03
N SER A 16 -4.97 32.39 19.87
CA SER A 16 -4.04 32.98 18.90
C SER A 16 -4.49 32.84 17.44
N GLN A 17 -5.45 31.95 17.16
CA GLN A 17 -5.98 31.69 15.83
C GLN A 17 -7.40 32.23 15.62
N PHE A 18 -7.93 33.03 16.55
CA PHE A 18 -9.26 33.63 16.39
C PHE A 18 -9.32 34.69 15.28
N GLY A 19 -8.17 35.13 14.77
CA GLY A 19 -8.09 36.04 13.62
C GLY A 19 -8.24 35.36 12.24
N THR A 20 -8.23 34.03 12.17
CA THR A 20 -8.43 33.27 10.92
C THR A 20 -9.85 32.73 10.83
N THR A 21 -10.26 32.26 9.64
CA THR A 21 -11.55 31.56 9.52
C THR A 21 -11.53 30.26 10.33
N ILE A 22 -12.70 29.84 10.83
CA ILE A 22 -12.80 28.63 11.65
C ILE A 22 -12.43 27.40 10.81
N GLU A 23 -12.80 27.42 9.54
CA GLU A 23 -12.49 26.38 8.56
C GLU A 23 -10.98 26.21 8.37
N GLU A 24 -10.24 27.30 8.19
CA GLU A 24 -8.78 27.27 8.05
C GLU A 24 -8.11 26.77 9.33
N ALA A 25 -8.51 27.31 10.48
CA ALA A 25 -7.99 26.88 11.77
C ALA A 25 -8.26 25.39 12.01
N ALA A 26 -9.47 24.92 11.72
CA ALA A 26 -9.84 23.52 11.83
C ALA A 26 -9.00 22.64 10.89
N MET A 27 -8.83 23.04 9.63
CA MET A 27 -8.01 22.30 8.67
C MET A 27 -6.55 22.18 9.12
N ILE A 28 -5.95 23.25 9.64
CA ILE A 28 -4.56 23.22 10.12
C ILE A 28 -4.39 22.20 11.25
N HIS A 29 -5.28 22.21 12.24
CA HIS A 29 -5.21 21.26 13.36
C HIS A 29 -5.53 19.84 12.94
N LEU A 30 -6.53 19.65 12.07
CA LEU A 30 -6.90 18.31 11.57
C LEU A 30 -5.74 17.69 10.80
N ARG A 31 -5.09 18.45 9.91
CA ARG A 31 -3.91 17.98 9.18
C ARG A 31 -2.78 17.61 10.13
N LYS A 32 -2.47 18.49 11.07
CA LYS A 32 -1.39 18.27 12.03
C LYS A 32 -1.58 17.03 12.90
N ASN A 33 -2.82 16.74 13.30
CA ASN A 33 -3.11 15.67 14.26
C ASN A 33 -3.45 14.33 13.61
N HIS A 34 -3.99 14.32 12.39
CA HIS A 34 -4.52 13.09 11.77
C HIS A 34 -3.79 12.66 10.49
N GLU A 35 -2.94 13.49 9.88
CA GLU A 35 -2.15 13.02 8.74
C GLU A 35 -1.03 12.08 9.19
N ASN A 36 -0.82 11.03 8.41
CA ASN A 36 0.14 9.95 8.66
C ASN A 36 -0.09 9.19 9.98
N VAL A 37 -1.33 9.20 10.48
CA VAL A 37 -1.72 8.39 11.64
C VAL A 37 -2.29 7.06 11.13
N LEU A 38 -1.80 5.98 11.72
CA LEU A 38 -2.27 4.62 11.46
C LEU A 38 -3.35 4.25 12.47
N ASP A 39 -4.56 4.06 11.98
CA ASP A 39 -5.70 3.59 12.75
C ASP A 39 -6.03 2.13 12.35
N ARG A 40 -6.45 1.30 13.31
CA ARG A 40 -6.73 -0.12 13.04
C ARG A 40 -7.98 -0.32 12.18
N ASP A 41 -8.97 0.55 12.35
CA ASP A 41 -10.26 0.44 11.69
C ASP A 41 -10.27 1.22 10.37
N ILE A 42 -9.65 2.39 10.33
CA ILE A 42 -9.61 3.25 9.15
C ILE A 42 -8.40 2.93 8.23
N GLY A 43 -7.29 2.45 8.79
CA GLY A 43 -6.02 2.26 8.09
C GLY A 43 -5.11 3.49 8.20
N LEU A 44 -4.18 3.65 7.28
CA LEU A 44 -3.27 4.80 7.24
C LEU A 44 -4.02 6.02 6.71
N MET A 45 -4.18 7.04 7.54
CA MET A 45 -4.75 8.33 7.14
C MET A 45 -3.68 9.13 6.38
N ILE A 46 -3.85 9.27 5.07
CA ILE A 46 -2.87 9.93 4.19
C ILE A 46 -3.04 11.45 4.25
N ALA A 47 -4.26 11.93 4.00
CA ALA A 47 -4.53 13.35 3.85
C ALA A 47 -5.95 13.73 4.25
N VAL A 48 -6.09 14.89 4.89
CA VAL A 48 -7.42 15.48 5.11
C VAL A 48 -7.86 16.20 3.84
N ILE A 49 -8.89 15.68 3.19
CA ILE A 49 -9.40 16.18 1.90
C ILE A 49 -10.20 17.46 2.11
N GLY A 50 -11.01 17.52 3.17
CA GLY A 50 -11.81 18.69 3.46
C GLY A 50 -12.75 18.49 4.63
N VAL A 51 -13.36 19.60 5.05
CA VAL A 51 -14.33 19.66 6.13
C VAL A 51 -15.74 19.76 5.53
N ASP A 52 -16.63 18.87 5.97
CA ASP A 52 -18.02 18.84 5.51
C ASP A 52 -18.93 19.67 6.41
N LYS A 53 -18.69 19.65 7.73
CA LYS A 53 -19.51 20.38 8.71
C LYS A 53 -18.71 20.78 9.93
N ILE A 54 -18.88 22.02 10.37
CA ILE A 54 -18.34 22.53 11.64
C ILE A 54 -19.51 22.85 12.56
N GLY A 55 -19.49 22.27 13.76
CA GLY A 55 -20.46 22.55 14.81
C GLY A 55 -20.11 23.81 15.59
N GLU A 56 -21.06 24.23 16.43
CA GLU A 56 -20.87 25.36 17.34
C GLU A 56 -19.68 25.14 18.28
N GLY A 57 -18.94 26.22 18.52
CA GLY A 57 -17.79 26.22 19.42
C GLY A 57 -18.24 26.21 20.88
N ARG A 58 -17.61 25.35 21.68
CA ARG A 58 -17.81 25.29 23.13
C ARG A 58 -16.57 25.83 23.84
N LEU A 59 -16.79 26.59 24.91
CA LEU A 59 -15.74 27.03 25.82
C LEU A 59 -15.70 26.11 27.03
N ILE A 60 -14.50 25.73 27.46
CA ILE A 60 -14.29 24.93 28.66
C ILE A 60 -13.69 25.84 29.73
N PRO A 61 -14.27 25.90 30.95
CA PRO A 61 -13.69 26.70 32.03
C PRO A 61 -12.23 26.33 32.29
N GLY A 62 -11.35 27.33 32.31
CA GLY A 62 -9.90 27.14 32.51
C GLY A 62 -9.09 27.00 31.22
N ASP A 63 -9.74 26.88 30.05
CA ASP A 63 -9.08 26.94 28.74
C ASP A 63 -9.71 28.05 27.88
N GLY A 64 -8.89 29.00 27.40
CA GLY A 64 -9.34 30.07 26.52
C GLY A 64 -9.70 29.62 25.10
N ALA A 65 -9.38 28.37 24.72
CA ALA A 65 -9.65 27.84 23.40
C ALA A 65 -11.13 27.54 23.14
N THR A 66 -11.54 27.57 21.87
CA THR A 66 -12.84 27.08 21.42
C THR A 66 -12.74 25.65 20.93
N TYR A 67 -13.70 24.81 21.32
CA TYR A 67 -13.78 23.41 20.93
C TYR A 67 -14.92 23.21 19.94
N HIS A 68 -14.59 22.83 18.72
CA HIS A 68 -15.56 22.62 17.65
C HIS A 68 -15.64 21.15 17.29
N THR A 69 -16.85 20.60 17.27
CA THR A 69 -17.06 19.27 16.69
C THR A 69 -17.09 19.39 15.18
N VAL A 70 -16.14 18.74 14.50
CA VAL A 70 -15.95 18.82 13.05
C VAL A 70 -16.21 17.45 12.42
N GLN A 71 -16.94 17.44 11.31
CA GLN A 71 -17.04 16.30 10.40
C GLN A 71 -16.19 16.58 9.18
N TYR A 72 -15.24 15.70 8.90
CA TYR A 72 -14.26 15.88 7.84
C TYR A 72 -14.03 14.58 7.08
N ARG A 73 -13.50 14.71 5.86
CA ARG A 73 -13.17 13.59 4.97
C ARG A 73 -11.67 13.39 4.94
N VAL A 74 -11.27 12.13 5.07
CA VAL A 74 -9.87 11.70 5.03
C VAL A 74 -9.68 10.70 3.91
N LEU A 75 -8.59 10.86 3.15
CA LEU A 75 -8.08 9.82 2.27
C LEU A 75 -7.32 8.80 3.12
N ALA A 76 -7.84 7.59 3.20
CA ALA A 76 -7.22 6.50 3.95
C ALA A 76 -6.76 5.37 3.03
N PHE A 77 -5.67 4.72 3.39
CA PHE A 77 -5.18 3.50 2.78
C PHE A 77 -5.26 2.35 3.76
N LYS A 78 -6.15 1.39 3.47
CA LYS A 78 -6.33 0.18 4.26
C LYS A 78 -6.15 -1.05 3.37
N PRO A 79 -5.00 -1.74 3.43
CA PRO A 79 -4.84 -3.03 2.77
C PRO A 79 -5.72 -4.09 3.43
N MET A 80 -6.18 -5.06 2.64
CA MET A 80 -6.97 -6.19 3.09
C MET A 80 -6.23 -7.51 2.84
N ARG A 81 -6.43 -8.48 3.73
CA ARG A 81 -5.83 -9.80 3.56
C ARG A 81 -6.46 -10.50 2.35
N GLY A 82 -5.63 -11.07 1.49
CA GLY A 82 -6.05 -11.72 0.24
C GLY A 82 -6.22 -10.77 -0.94
N GLU A 83 -6.06 -9.45 -0.74
CA GLU A 83 -6.13 -8.45 -1.81
C GLU A 83 -4.98 -8.63 -2.79
N VAL A 84 -5.29 -8.58 -4.10
CA VAL A 84 -4.29 -8.53 -5.16
C VAL A 84 -3.95 -7.08 -5.42
N VAL A 85 -2.67 -6.76 -5.36
CA VAL A 85 -2.12 -5.41 -5.49
C VAL A 85 -1.04 -5.40 -6.56
N GLU A 86 -0.93 -4.27 -7.23
CA GLU A 86 0.17 -3.98 -8.14
C GLU A 86 1.09 -2.95 -7.50
N GLY A 87 2.38 -3.11 -7.71
CA GLY A 87 3.39 -2.25 -7.11
C GLY A 87 4.72 -2.34 -7.82
N ASN A 88 5.63 -1.45 -7.43
CA ASN A 88 6.98 -1.43 -7.99
C ASN A 88 7.96 -1.95 -6.95
N VAL A 89 8.92 -2.76 -7.39
CA VAL A 89 10.04 -3.19 -6.55
C VAL A 89 10.90 -1.96 -6.25
N VAL A 90 11.02 -1.60 -4.98
CA VAL A 90 11.84 -0.47 -4.53
C VAL A 90 13.25 -0.93 -4.17
N GLU A 91 13.35 -2.09 -3.53
CA GLU A 91 14.60 -2.59 -2.99
C GLU A 91 14.60 -4.12 -2.99
N LEU A 92 15.75 -4.70 -3.31
CA LEU A 92 15.99 -6.14 -3.28
C LEU A 92 17.01 -6.48 -2.20
N MET A 93 16.69 -7.49 -1.41
CA MET A 93 17.53 -8.03 -0.35
C MET A 93 17.68 -9.54 -0.53
N ASP A 94 18.69 -10.12 0.11
CA ASP A 94 18.99 -11.55 0.08
C ASP A 94 17.80 -12.41 0.53
N PHE A 95 16.97 -11.88 1.41
CA PHE A 95 15.79 -12.57 1.97
C PHE A 95 14.47 -12.23 1.27
N GLY A 96 14.45 -11.30 0.30
CA GLY A 96 13.21 -10.94 -0.38
C GLY A 96 13.24 -9.60 -1.12
N ALA A 97 12.07 -9.22 -1.63
CA ALA A 97 11.85 -7.99 -2.37
C ALA A 97 10.88 -7.07 -1.62
N PHE A 98 11.23 -5.79 -1.52
CA PHE A 98 10.34 -4.74 -1.05
C PHE A 98 9.57 -4.13 -2.22
N ILE A 99 8.25 -4.25 -2.15
CA ILE A 99 7.32 -3.80 -3.20
C ILE A 99 6.48 -2.67 -2.63
N ARG A 100 6.52 -1.50 -3.27
CA ARG A 100 5.68 -0.36 -2.91
C ARG A 100 4.29 -0.52 -3.48
N ILE A 101 3.29 -0.60 -2.60
CA ILE A 101 1.88 -0.82 -2.96
C ILE A 101 1.00 0.42 -2.66
N GLY A 102 1.62 1.61 -2.64
CA GLY A 102 1.00 2.88 -2.31
C GLY A 102 1.82 3.65 -1.27
N PRO A 103 1.25 4.03 -0.11
CA PRO A 103 1.98 4.72 0.96
C PRO A 103 2.74 3.77 1.89
N LEU A 104 2.56 2.46 1.73
CA LEU A 104 3.24 1.41 2.49
C LEU A 104 4.03 0.52 1.54
N ASP A 105 5.15 0.03 2.06
CA ASP A 105 5.98 -0.97 1.38
C ASP A 105 5.68 -2.35 1.98
N GLY A 106 5.55 -3.37 1.13
CA GLY A 106 5.34 -4.76 1.52
C GLY A 106 6.54 -5.62 1.21
N LEU A 107 6.79 -6.61 2.07
CA LEU A 107 7.87 -7.56 1.89
C LEU A 107 7.33 -8.84 1.24
N CYS A 108 7.89 -9.18 0.08
CA CYS A 108 7.76 -10.51 -0.50
C CYS A 108 9.02 -11.31 -0.16
N HIS A 109 8.88 -12.32 0.71
CA HIS A 109 10.00 -13.19 1.06
C HIS A 109 10.48 -13.98 -0.16
N VAL A 110 11.77 -14.32 -0.23
CA VAL A 110 12.38 -15.04 -1.37
C VAL A 110 11.63 -16.32 -1.73
N SER A 111 11.15 -17.07 -0.73
CA SER A 111 10.35 -18.30 -0.94
C SER A 111 8.92 -18.08 -1.44
N GLN A 112 8.50 -16.83 -1.59
CA GLN A 112 7.18 -16.42 -2.05
C GLN A 112 7.23 -15.68 -3.40
N ILE A 113 8.41 -15.52 -4.00
CA ILE A 113 8.59 -14.79 -5.27
C ILE A 113 8.26 -15.69 -6.47
N CYS A 114 8.86 -16.87 -6.56
CA CYS A 114 8.56 -17.86 -7.60
C CYS A 114 8.75 -19.30 -7.09
N ASP A 115 8.25 -20.27 -7.86
CA ASP A 115 8.45 -21.71 -7.64
C ASP A 115 9.85 -22.16 -8.10
N ASP A 116 10.90 -21.45 -7.68
CA ASP A 116 12.28 -21.73 -8.07
C ASP A 116 13.27 -21.39 -6.95
N PHE A 117 14.48 -21.94 -7.01
CA PHE A 117 15.59 -21.54 -6.18
C PHE A 117 16.17 -20.21 -6.68
N ILE A 118 15.78 -19.15 -5.98
CA ILE A 118 16.26 -17.81 -6.27
C ILE A 118 17.68 -17.61 -5.72
N THR A 119 18.57 -17.15 -6.58
CA THR A 119 19.90 -16.67 -6.21
C THR A 119 19.99 -15.18 -6.48
N GLN A 120 20.64 -14.44 -5.58
CA GLN A 120 20.93 -13.03 -5.79
C GLN A 120 22.27 -12.88 -6.51
N ASP A 121 22.28 -12.09 -7.58
CA ASP A 121 23.52 -11.67 -8.21
C ASP A 121 24.02 -10.36 -7.57
N PRO A 122 25.09 -10.39 -6.74
CA PRO A 122 25.54 -9.20 -6.01
C PRO A 122 26.06 -8.09 -6.93
N LYS A 123 26.40 -8.40 -8.18
CA LYS A 123 26.87 -7.41 -9.17
C LYS A 123 25.75 -6.60 -9.81
N SER A 124 24.52 -7.14 -9.86
CA SER A 124 23.42 -6.54 -10.61
C SER A 124 22.19 -6.23 -9.75
N ASN A 125 22.31 -6.43 -8.42
CA ASN A 125 21.24 -6.39 -7.43
C ASN A 125 19.92 -6.94 -7.96
N SER A 126 19.97 -8.17 -8.50
CA SER A 126 18.81 -8.82 -9.09
C SER A 126 18.64 -10.23 -8.54
N LEU A 127 17.38 -10.63 -8.39
CA LEU A 127 16.99 -11.97 -7.98
C LEU A 127 16.70 -12.79 -9.23
N MET A 128 17.37 -13.94 -9.37
CA MET A 128 17.25 -14.81 -10.53
C MET A 128 16.92 -16.24 -10.12
N GLY A 129 15.90 -16.83 -10.74
CA GLY A 129 15.59 -18.25 -10.62
C GLY A 129 16.58 -19.10 -11.42
N LYS A 130 17.06 -20.20 -10.83
CA LYS A 130 18.05 -21.08 -11.48
C LYS A 130 17.46 -21.94 -12.59
N GLU A 131 16.22 -22.40 -12.43
CA GLU A 131 15.57 -23.33 -13.36
C GLU A 131 14.74 -22.59 -14.41
N THR A 132 14.06 -21.52 -13.99
CA THR A 132 13.15 -20.75 -14.84
C THR A 132 13.84 -19.57 -15.55
N GLY A 133 15.03 -19.16 -15.11
CA GLY A 133 15.71 -17.96 -15.62
C GLY A 133 14.98 -16.64 -15.32
N ARG A 134 13.90 -16.69 -14.54
CA ARG A 134 13.07 -15.55 -14.19
C ARG A 134 13.88 -14.55 -13.37
N ARG A 135 13.90 -13.29 -13.82
CA ARG A 135 14.68 -12.22 -13.19
C ARG A 135 13.81 -11.08 -12.66
N LEU A 136 14.08 -10.68 -11.43
CA LEU A 136 13.48 -9.54 -10.75
C LEU A 136 14.56 -8.50 -10.42
N THR A 137 14.32 -7.26 -10.83
CA THR A 137 15.18 -6.09 -10.64
C THR A 137 14.44 -4.96 -9.93
N GLU A 138 15.17 -4.05 -9.33
CA GLU A 138 14.60 -2.80 -8.80
C GLU A 138 13.92 -2.00 -9.93
N GLY A 139 12.76 -1.42 -9.62
CA GLY A 139 11.93 -0.70 -10.58
C GLY A 139 10.95 -1.58 -11.37
N ASP A 140 11.06 -2.91 -11.29
CA ASP A 140 10.09 -3.80 -11.94
C ASP A 140 8.69 -3.62 -11.35
N GLN A 141 7.69 -3.64 -12.23
CA GLN A 141 6.29 -3.68 -11.82
C GLN A 141 5.87 -5.13 -11.57
N VAL A 142 5.17 -5.37 -10.47
CA VAL A 142 4.77 -6.71 -10.05
C VAL A 142 3.33 -6.72 -9.57
N ARG A 143 2.65 -7.85 -9.79
CA ARG A 143 1.38 -8.19 -9.18
C ARG A 143 1.61 -9.16 -8.03
N ALA A 144 1.19 -8.80 -6.84
CA ALA A 144 1.32 -9.62 -5.65
C ALA A 144 0.01 -9.70 -4.87
N ARG A 145 -0.11 -10.69 -4.00
CA ARG A 145 -1.25 -10.82 -3.08
C ARG A 145 -0.80 -10.58 -1.65
N ILE A 146 -1.61 -9.85 -0.89
CA ILE A 146 -1.36 -9.60 0.53
C ILE A 146 -1.71 -10.85 1.35
N THR A 147 -0.73 -11.41 2.04
CA THR A 147 -0.91 -12.63 2.86
C THR A 147 -1.13 -12.32 4.34
N SER A 148 -0.40 -11.33 4.85
CA SER A 148 -0.44 -10.91 6.25
C SER A 148 -0.34 -9.39 6.36
N ILE A 149 -1.04 -8.86 7.36
CA ILE A 149 -1.06 -7.43 7.68
C ILE A 149 -0.80 -7.34 9.17
N SER A 150 0.24 -6.59 9.54
CA SER A 150 0.53 -6.26 10.93
C SER A 150 0.64 -4.75 11.06
N PHE A 151 -0.30 -4.17 11.80
CA PHE A 151 -0.31 -2.76 12.15
C PHE A 151 -0.01 -2.61 13.63
N GLU A 152 1.19 -2.13 13.93
CA GLU A 152 1.57 -1.80 15.28
C GLU A 152 1.14 -0.36 15.56
N SER A 153 0.29 -0.19 16.57
CA SER A 153 -0.29 1.11 16.91
C SER A 153 0.82 2.05 17.40
N GLY A 154 1.01 3.19 16.73
CA GLY A 154 1.99 4.21 17.10
C GLY A 154 3.27 4.21 16.26
N ASN A 155 3.57 3.14 15.50
CA ASN A 155 4.63 3.15 14.50
C ASN A 155 4.08 3.55 13.13
N ARG A 156 4.81 4.41 12.42
CA ARG A 156 4.47 4.81 11.03
C ARG A 156 4.66 3.67 10.02
N SER A 157 5.18 2.53 10.45
CA SER A 157 5.49 1.37 9.60
C SER A 157 4.52 0.22 9.87
N GLY A 158 3.59 0.01 8.94
CA GLY A 158 2.87 -1.26 8.84
C GLY A 158 3.76 -2.32 8.18
N LYS A 159 3.74 -3.55 8.69
CA LYS A 159 4.40 -4.69 8.02
C LYS A 159 3.37 -5.43 7.19
N LEU A 160 3.65 -5.55 5.89
CA LEU A 160 2.80 -6.25 4.94
C LEU A 160 3.57 -7.42 4.36
N GLY A 161 3.01 -8.62 4.48
CA GLY A 161 3.52 -9.81 3.81
C GLY A 161 2.87 -9.96 2.45
N LEU A 162 3.68 -10.18 1.42
CA LEU A 162 3.25 -10.36 0.04
C LEU A 162 3.63 -11.76 -0.49
N THR A 163 2.89 -12.25 -1.48
CA THR A 163 3.23 -13.46 -2.25
C THR A 163 2.98 -13.25 -3.73
N MET A 164 3.84 -13.83 -4.56
CA MET A 164 3.75 -13.87 -6.02
C MET A 164 3.72 -15.30 -6.57
N ARG A 165 3.79 -16.32 -5.71
CA ARG A 165 3.84 -17.74 -6.09
C ARG A 165 2.49 -18.33 -6.55
N GLN A 166 1.43 -17.53 -6.60
CA GLN A 166 0.11 -18.03 -7.00
C GLN A 166 -0.10 -17.78 -8.50
N PRO A 167 -0.96 -18.57 -9.16
CA PRO A 167 -1.30 -18.33 -10.55
C PRO A 167 -1.75 -16.88 -10.79
N TYR A 168 -1.33 -16.32 -11.93
CA TYR A 168 -1.64 -14.95 -12.37
C TYR A 168 -0.99 -13.82 -11.55
N LEU A 169 0.00 -14.14 -10.71
CA LEU A 169 0.84 -13.18 -9.99
C LEU A 169 2.28 -13.21 -10.52
N GLY A 170 3.07 -12.20 -10.18
CA GLY A 170 4.47 -12.09 -10.61
C GLY A 170 4.78 -10.79 -11.35
N LYS A 171 5.89 -10.78 -12.08
CA LYS A 171 6.35 -9.60 -12.82
C LYS A 171 5.42 -9.26 -13.98
N ILE A 172 5.03 -7.99 -14.03
CA ILE A 172 4.31 -7.36 -15.14
C ILE A 172 5.31 -6.45 -15.85
N GLY A 173 5.62 -6.74 -17.11
CA GLY A 173 6.54 -5.91 -17.88
C GLY A 173 6.24 -5.96 -19.37
N PRO A 174 6.61 -4.92 -20.13
CA PRO A 174 6.40 -4.86 -21.58
C PRO A 174 7.21 -5.90 -22.36
N ASP A 175 8.32 -6.40 -21.79
CA ASP A 175 9.25 -7.30 -22.47
C ASP A 175 9.13 -8.77 -22.04
N VAL A 176 8.75 -9.07 -20.78
CA VAL A 176 8.57 -10.43 -20.24
C VAL A 176 7.53 -10.37 -19.11
N SER A 177 6.37 -10.97 -19.34
CA SER A 177 5.31 -11.13 -18.35
C SER A 177 5.22 -12.59 -17.94
N TRP A 178 5.63 -12.90 -16.71
CA TRP A 178 5.49 -14.27 -16.16
C TRP A 178 4.03 -14.72 -16.19
N ILE A 179 3.11 -13.75 -16.08
CA ILE A 179 1.67 -13.98 -16.11
C ILE A 179 1.23 -14.47 -17.49
N GLU A 180 1.78 -13.94 -18.59
CA GLU A 180 1.41 -14.38 -19.94
C GLU A 180 1.96 -15.77 -20.26
N GLU A 181 3.17 -16.08 -19.79
CA GLU A 181 3.76 -17.42 -19.88
C GLU A 181 2.92 -18.45 -19.11
N ASP A 182 2.55 -18.14 -17.87
CA ASP A 182 1.73 -19.03 -17.02
C ASP A 182 0.31 -19.20 -17.58
N VAL A 183 -0.27 -18.17 -18.20
CA VAL A 183 -1.58 -18.24 -18.87
C VAL A 183 -1.52 -19.12 -20.13
N LYS A 184 -0.47 -18.98 -20.95
CA LYS A 184 -0.27 -19.81 -22.15
C LYS A 184 -0.06 -21.28 -21.78
N ALA A 185 0.75 -21.54 -20.76
CA ALA A 185 0.94 -22.89 -20.23
C ALA A 185 -0.37 -23.49 -19.69
N ALA A 186 -1.22 -22.69 -19.06
CA ALA A 186 -2.51 -23.15 -18.53
C ALA A 186 -3.61 -23.34 -19.59
N HIS A 187 -3.54 -22.63 -20.73
CA HIS A 187 -4.54 -22.73 -21.81
C HIS A 187 -4.22 -23.82 -22.85
N GLY A 188 -3.05 -24.46 -22.78
CA GLY A 188 -2.75 -25.64 -23.61
C GLY A 188 -2.53 -25.35 -25.09
N GLU A 189 -2.04 -24.16 -25.48
CA GLU A 189 -1.63 -23.88 -26.88
C GLU A 189 -0.24 -24.46 -27.22
N GLY A 190 0.07 -25.65 -26.70
CA GLY A 190 1.40 -26.27 -26.78
C GLY A 190 1.47 -27.68 -27.35
N GLU A 191 0.35 -28.32 -27.74
CA GLU A 191 0.36 -29.74 -28.15
C GLU A 191 -0.41 -30.07 -29.45
N GLU A 192 -0.75 -29.12 -30.32
CA GLU A 192 -1.49 -29.42 -31.58
C GLU A 192 -0.71 -29.27 -32.90
N ASN A 193 0.63 -29.13 -32.91
CA ASN A 193 1.37 -28.88 -34.16
C ASN A 193 2.55 -29.83 -34.49
N GLU A 194 2.56 -31.07 -33.99
CA GLU A 194 3.59 -32.06 -34.39
C GLU A 194 3.06 -33.39 -35.00
N GLU A 195 1.78 -33.53 -35.31
CA GLU A 195 1.25 -34.78 -35.92
C GLU A 195 0.86 -34.71 -37.41
N GLU A 196 1.15 -33.63 -38.15
CA GLU A 196 0.88 -33.56 -39.61
C GLU A 196 2.15 -33.42 -40.47
N GLU A 197 3.14 -34.30 -40.33
CA GLU A 197 4.08 -34.61 -41.42
C GLU A 197 4.52 -36.10 -41.36
N GLU A 198 3.66 -37.01 -41.84
CA GLU A 198 4.03 -38.33 -42.38
C GLU A 198 3.76 -38.40 -43.88
#